data_AF-A0A7H4LNE8-F1
#
_entry.id   AF-A0A7H4LNE8-F1
#
_cell.length_a   1.000
_cell.length_b   1.000
_cell.length_c   1.000
_cell.angle_alpha   90.00
_cell.angle_beta   90.00
_cell.angle_gamma   90.00
#
_symmetry.space_group_name_H-M   'P 1'
#
loop_
_entity.id
_entity.type
_entity.pdbx_description
1 polymer ?
#
loop_
_entity_poly.entity_id
_entity_poly.type
_entity_poly.pdbx_seq_one_letter_code
_entity_poly.pdbx_strand_id
1 'polypeptide(L)'
;MEAEAEEAKAPPRMNRRQWRAARGNREDKWTRKRRLLLEANEEKRRAQVAAEAAADAAADAAEREDEEAAVAMRYRDSWIWTFSRLCGSYEEATSIKPMQYTDEPPPPFAGVGYANAVVIFSVKVTQLNDSLDWPLDVYGIVAARDSIDRNRNLLFNHTRDNCQRLTAGDASLSLTGPSRAVVIVDPVNYEVELKVKGDTPSEDKLLSLLVIEDKYYLPGDRRQGVHCHTYSSKLSTVEVTVGHLAKTVEATIAVQVVEGSWPTGHHGRFAARMASLDDLEMVLLDSQDGMVPVTKDGAIEFSRCVVSVEADGELTLGVDVSQGDDKAVKYQVRFVPRKAGRSEDICDVGFCKMRFTVAWSLLVNW
;
A
#
# COMPACT_ATOMS: atom_id res chain seq x y z
N MET A 1 -55.44 -52.75 57.73
CA MET A 1 -54.16 -52.54 57.04
C MET A 1 -53.56 -51.27 57.60
N GLU A 2 -52.61 -51.45 58.51
CA GLU A 2 -51.89 -50.38 59.20
C GLU A 2 -50.93 -49.68 58.23
N ALA A 3 -50.82 -48.36 58.37
CA ALA A 3 -49.79 -47.55 57.70
C ALA A 3 -48.66 -47.29 58.70
N GLU A 4 -47.43 -47.62 58.32
CA GLU A 4 -46.20 -47.38 59.08
C GLU A 4 -45.95 -45.88 59.25
N ALA A 5 -45.64 -45.47 60.48
CA ALA A 5 -45.10 -44.16 60.81
C ALA A 5 -43.58 -44.27 60.95
N GLU A 6 -42.84 -43.61 60.07
CA GLU A 6 -41.38 -43.56 60.06
C GLU A 6 -40.87 -42.63 61.18
N GLU A 7 -40.14 -43.20 62.15
CA GLU A 7 -39.66 -42.52 63.35
C GLU A 7 -38.36 -41.75 63.07
N ALA A 8 -38.40 -40.41 63.16
CA ALA A 8 -37.25 -39.55 62.95
C ALA A 8 -36.22 -39.65 64.11
N LYS A 9 -35.07 -40.29 63.86
CA LYS A 9 -33.94 -40.38 64.80
C LYS A 9 -33.32 -39.01 65.12
N ALA A 10 -33.19 -38.69 66.41
CA ALA A 10 -32.49 -37.51 66.90
C ALA A 10 -30.96 -37.61 66.70
N PRO A 11 -30.27 -36.51 66.32
CA PRO A 11 -28.85 -36.54 65.99
C PRO A 11 -27.94 -36.72 67.24
N PRO A 12 -26.73 -37.29 67.08
CA PRO A 12 -25.85 -37.61 68.21
C PRO A 12 -25.25 -36.36 68.88
N ARG A 13 -25.10 -36.40 70.21
CA ARG A 13 -24.52 -35.31 71.02
C ARG A 13 -22.99 -35.20 70.79
N MET A 14 -22.57 -34.17 70.06
CA MET A 14 -21.15 -33.84 69.82
C MET A 14 -20.41 -33.33 71.08
N ASN A 15 -19.15 -33.72 71.24
CA ASN A 15 -18.28 -33.25 72.33
C ASN A 15 -17.60 -31.90 72.02
N ARG A 16 -17.04 -31.23 73.05
CA ARG A 16 -16.51 -29.86 72.97
C ARG A 16 -15.32 -29.68 72.00
N ARG A 17 -14.56 -30.75 71.71
CA ARG A 17 -13.47 -30.74 70.70
C ARG A 17 -14.02 -30.85 69.27
N GLN A 18 -15.00 -31.74 69.07
CA GLN A 18 -15.69 -31.90 67.78
C GLN A 18 -16.41 -30.61 67.36
N TRP A 19 -17.03 -29.90 68.32
CA TRP A 19 -17.65 -28.59 68.07
C TRP A 19 -16.66 -27.52 67.58
N ARG A 20 -15.45 -27.45 68.15
CA ARG A 20 -14.42 -26.49 67.71
C ARG A 20 -13.88 -26.84 66.32
N ALA A 21 -13.62 -28.11 66.05
CA ALA A 21 -13.16 -28.56 64.74
C ALA A 21 -14.21 -28.33 63.64
N ALA A 22 -15.50 -28.64 63.91
CA ALA A 22 -16.60 -28.38 62.98
C ALA A 22 -16.82 -26.88 62.74
N ARG A 23 -16.61 -26.05 63.76
CA ARG A 23 -16.69 -24.58 63.65
C ARG A 23 -15.52 -24.00 62.83
N GLY A 24 -14.29 -24.45 63.07
CA GLY A 24 -13.11 -24.04 62.29
C GLY A 24 -13.24 -24.44 60.81
N ASN A 25 -13.68 -25.67 60.52
CA ASN A 25 -13.90 -26.14 59.14
C ASN A 25 -15.04 -25.38 58.43
N ARG A 26 -16.05 -24.90 59.17
CA ARG A 26 -17.07 -23.98 58.63
C ARG A 26 -16.49 -22.60 58.36
N GLU A 27 -15.77 -22.02 59.31
CA GLU A 27 -15.14 -20.70 59.15
C GLU A 27 -14.17 -20.69 57.95
N ASP A 28 -13.36 -21.74 57.75
CA ASP A 28 -12.47 -21.92 56.60
C ASP A 28 -13.21 -22.08 55.26
N LYS A 29 -14.32 -22.83 55.24
CA LYS A 29 -15.20 -22.91 54.06
C LYS A 29 -15.79 -21.54 53.72
N TRP A 30 -16.22 -20.78 54.72
CA TRP A 30 -16.80 -19.46 54.54
C TRP A 30 -15.77 -18.44 54.03
N THR A 31 -14.56 -18.42 54.56
CA THR A 31 -13.47 -17.54 54.08
C THR A 31 -13.04 -17.91 52.66
N ARG A 32 -12.91 -19.21 52.34
CA ARG A 32 -12.62 -19.66 50.96
C ARG A 32 -13.72 -19.24 49.98
N LYS A 33 -14.99 -19.44 50.34
CA LYS A 33 -16.13 -19.02 49.51
C LYS A 33 -16.15 -17.51 49.31
N ARG A 34 -15.85 -16.73 50.35
CA ARG A 34 -15.80 -15.26 50.29
C ARG A 34 -14.66 -14.75 49.41
N ARG A 35 -13.49 -15.40 49.46
CA ARG A 35 -12.34 -15.07 48.60
C ARG A 35 -12.67 -15.32 47.12
N LEU A 36 -13.21 -16.49 46.79
CA LEU A 36 -13.64 -16.81 45.43
C LEU A 36 -14.71 -15.84 44.90
N LEU A 37 -15.62 -15.39 45.78
CA LEU A 37 -16.65 -14.40 45.42
C LEU A 37 -16.05 -13.01 45.15
N LEU A 38 -15.02 -12.62 45.90
CA LEU A 38 -14.29 -11.38 45.67
C LEU A 38 -13.50 -11.43 44.37
N GLU A 39 -12.77 -12.52 44.13
CA GLU A 39 -12.04 -12.76 42.87
C GLU A 39 -12.99 -12.72 41.67
N ALA A 40 -14.12 -13.43 41.73
CA ALA A 40 -15.13 -13.43 40.67
C ALA A 40 -15.77 -12.03 40.47
N ASN A 41 -16.00 -11.27 41.54
CA ASN A 41 -16.51 -9.90 41.43
C ASN A 41 -15.47 -8.95 40.83
N GLU A 42 -14.19 -9.12 41.17
CA GLU A 42 -13.10 -8.33 40.61
C GLU A 42 -12.89 -8.64 39.13
N GLU A 43 -12.97 -9.92 38.75
CA GLU A 43 -12.92 -10.37 37.36
C GLU A 43 -14.10 -9.82 36.54
N LYS A 44 -15.33 -9.87 37.09
CA LYS A 44 -16.50 -9.21 36.47
C LYS A 44 -16.29 -7.71 36.28
N ARG A 45 -15.71 -7.03 37.29
CA ARG A 45 -15.43 -5.59 37.20
C ARG A 45 -14.36 -5.28 36.14
N ARG A 46 -13.32 -6.12 36.03
CA ARG A 46 -12.31 -6.01 34.96
C ARG A 46 -12.91 -6.24 33.58
N ALA A 47 -13.75 -7.26 33.42
CA ALA A 47 -14.45 -7.53 32.17
C ALA A 47 -15.39 -6.37 31.78
N GLN A 48 -16.08 -5.76 32.74
CA GLN A 48 -16.93 -4.59 32.50
C GLN A 48 -16.11 -3.39 32.03
N VAL A 49 -15.01 -3.05 32.71
CA VAL A 49 -14.13 -1.95 32.31
C VAL A 49 -13.53 -2.19 30.92
N ALA A 50 -13.12 -3.42 30.61
CA ALA A 50 -12.63 -3.77 29.28
C ALA A 50 -13.72 -3.64 28.20
N ALA A 51 -14.96 -4.02 28.50
CA ALA A 51 -16.09 -3.87 27.58
C ALA A 51 -16.45 -2.39 27.34
N GLU A 52 -16.45 -1.56 28.38
CA GLU A 52 -16.66 -0.10 28.27
C GLU A 52 -15.54 0.54 27.43
N ALA A 53 -14.27 0.24 27.70
CA ALA A 53 -13.15 0.73 26.91
C ALA A 53 -13.20 0.29 25.44
N ALA A 54 -13.63 -0.95 25.16
CA ALA A 54 -13.82 -1.44 23.80
C ALA A 54 -14.98 -0.73 23.09
N ALA A 55 -16.06 -0.39 23.81
CA ALA A 55 -17.19 0.36 23.25
C ALA A 55 -16.80 1.80 22.91
N ASP A 56 -16.06 2.48 23.79
CA ASP A 56 -15.54 3.82 23.53
C ASP A 56 -14.59 3.82 22.32
N ALA A 57 -13.65 2.88 22.27
CA ALA A 57 -12.75 2.73 21.12
C ALA A 57 -13.49 2.45 19.80
N ALA A 58 -14.59 1.67 19.85
CA ALA A 58 -15.42 1.41 18.68
C ALA A 58 -16.18 2.67 18.21
N ALA A 59 -16.65 3.51 19.14
CA ALA A 59 -17.30 4.78 18.84
C ALA A 59 -16.32 5.77 18.18
N ASP A 60 -15.13 5.96 18.78
CA ASP A 60 -14.07 6.82 18.20
C ASP A 60 -13.64 6.33 16.81
N ALA A 61 -13.63 5.01 16.60
CA ALA A 61 -13.30 4.42 15.31
C ALA A 61 -14.42 4.60 14.27
N ALA A 62 -15.69 4.65 14.68
CA ALA A 62 -16.80 4.97 13.79
C ALA A 62 -16.78 6.45 13.37
N GLU A 63 -16.54 7.37 14.32
CA GLU A 63 -16.43 8.81 14.05
C GLU A 63 -15.31 9.12 13.04
N ARG A 64 -14.12 8.51 13.20
CA ARG A 64 -13.03 8.66 12.22
C ARG A 64 -13.37 8.18 10.82
N GLU A 65 -14.11 7.08 10.70
CA GLU A 65 -14.55 6.57 9.38
C GLU A 65 -15.47 7.56 8.69
N ASP A 66 -16.42 8.14 9.45
CA ASP A 66 -17.33 9.16 8.94
C ASP A 66 -16.57 10.43 8.53
N GLU A 67 -15.52 10.83 9.27
CA GLU A 67 -14.65 11.94 8.90
C GLU A 67 -13.84 11.68 7.62
N GLU A 68 -13.20 10.51 7.50
CA GLU A 68 -12.45 10.07 6.31
C GLU A 68 -13.37 10.05 5.08
N ALA A 69 -14.56 9.46 5.22
CA ALA A 69 -15.57 9.44 4.18
C ALA A 69 -16.09 10.84 3.83
N ALA A 70 -16.27 11.72 4.82
CA ALA A 70 -16.68 13.11 4.60
C ALA A 70 -15.60 13.92 3.88
N VAL A 71 -14.32 13.73 4.19
CA VAL A 71 -13.21 14.36 3.45
C VAL A 71 -13.19 13.87 2.01
N ALA A 72 -13.26 12.57 1.78
CA ALA A 72 -13.28 11.98 0.44
C ALA A 72 -14.50 12.46 -0.38
N MET A 73 -15.68 12.54 0.24
CA MET A 73 -16.89 13.08 -0.41
C MET A 73 -16.75 14.56 -0.76
N ARG A 74 -16.26 15.40 0.17
CA ARG A 74 -16.03 16.84 -0.11
C ARG A 74 -15.04 17.04 -1.25
N TYR A 75 -13.96 16.26 -1.28
CA TYR A 75 -12.99 16.32 -2.37
C TYR A 75 -13.63 15.94 -3.71
N ARG A 76 -14.39 14.82 -3.74
CA ARG A 76 -15.11 14.37 -4.93
C ARG A 76 -16.11 15.41 -5.43
N ASP A 77 -16.93 15.98 -4.54
CA ASP A 77 -17.91 17.00 -4.90
C ASP A 77 -17.23 18.27 -5.43
N SER A 78 -16.14 18.69 -4.78
CA SER A 78 -15.33 19.81 -5.26
C SER A 78 -14.75 19.53 -6.64
N TRP A 79 -14.18 18.35 -6.87
CA TRP A 79 -13.64 17.96 -8.17
C TRP A 79 -14.74 17.95 -9.23
N ILE A 80 -15.90 17.34 -8.95
CA ILE A 80 -17.02 17.27 -9.90
C ILE A 80 -17.50 18.68 -10.24
N TRP A 81 -17.67 19.54 -9.24
CA TRP A 81 -18.11 20.91 -9.45
C TRP A 81 -17.13 21.70 -10.33
N THR A 82 -15.83 21.56 -10.09
CA THR A 82 -14.80 22.31 -10.82
C THR A 82 -14.50 21.75 -12.21
N PHE A 83 -14.39 20.42 -12.35
CA PHE A 83 -13.73 19.79 -13.50
C PHE A 83 -14.62 18.90 -14.36
N SER A 84 -15.79 18.44 -13.89
CA SER A 84 -16.60 17.46 -14.64
C SER A 84 -16.99 17.90 -16.07
N ARG A 85 -17.13 19.22 -16.29
CA ARG A 85 -17.47 19.79 -17.60
C ARG A 85 -16.33 19.70 -18.63
N LEU A 86 -15.09 19.61 -18.16
CA LEU A 86 -13.88 19.70 -19.00
C LEU A 86 -13.09 18.38 -19.02
N CYS A 87 -13.05 17.68 -17.90
CA CYS A 87 -12.17 16.52 -17.67
C CYS A 87 -12.91 15.16 -17.72
N GLY A 88 -14.24 15.17 -17.78
CA GLY A 88 -15.04 13.94 -17.81
C GLY A 88 -15.50 13.48 -16.42
N SER A 89 -15.57 12.17 -16.21
CA SER A 89 -16.03 11.58 -14.95
C SER A 89 -14.94 11.61 -13.88
N TYR A 90 -15.33 11.76 -12.61
CA TYR A 90 -14.37 11.69 -11.50
C TYR A 90 -13.60 10.37 -11.51
N GLU A 91 -14.27 9.26 -11.80
CA GLU A 91 -13.68 7.92 -11.75
C GLU A 91 -12.79 7.61 -12.95
N GLU A 92 -12.74 8.49 -13.95
CA GLU A 92 -12.05 8.27 -15.21
C GLU A 92 -10.53 8.20 -15.03
N ALA A 93 -9.92 7.21 -15.69
CA ALA A 93 -8.47 7.06 -15.75
C ALA A 93 -7.88 7.98 -16.82
N THR A 94 -6.62 8.39 -16.65
CA THR A 94 -5.92 9.21 -17.66
C THR A 94 -5.93 8.51 -19.02
N SER A 95 -6.34 9.24 -20.05
CA SER A 95 -6.31 8.75 -21.44
C SER A 95 -4.99 9.10 -22.13
N ILE A 96 -4.20 9.98 -21.51
CA ILE A 96 -2.88 10.39 -22.00
C ILE A 96 -1.95 9.17 -21.98
N LYS A 97 -1.36 8.90 -23.13
CA LYS A 97 -0.40 7.82 -23.31
C LYS A 97 1.02 8.30 -22.98
N PRO A 98 1.88 7.40 -22.49
CA PRO A 98 3.29 7.72 -22.38
C PRO A 98 3.89 7.90 -23.79
N MET A 99 5.12 8.42 -23.85
CA MET A 99 5.88 8.64 -25.09
C MET A 99 5.25 9.66 -26.05
N GLN A 100 4.33 10.51 -25.59
CA GLN A 100 3.54 11.42 -26.44
C GLN A 100 4.37 12.25 -27.42
N TYR A 101 5.55 12.71 -26.99
CA TYR A 101 6.47 13.52 -27.79
C TYR A 101 7.83 12.84 -28.00
N THR A 102 7.86 11.50 -27.99
CA THR A 102 9.09 10.74 -28.28
C THR A 102 9.45 10.81 -29.76
N ASP A 103 8.48 10.55 -30.64
CA ASP A 103 8.68 10.42 -32.08
C ASP A 103 8.29 11.69 -32.83
N GLU A 104 7.19 12.32 -32.41
CA GLU A 104 6.68 13.54 -33.01
C GLU A 104 6.93 14.73 -32.07
N PRO A 105 7.43 15.86 -32.59
CA PRO A 105 7.61 17.04 -31.76
C PRO A 105 6.26 17.61 -31.32
N PRO A 106 6.20 18.28 -30.16
CA PRO A 106 4.98 18.94 -29.73
C PRO A 106 4.56 20.04 -30.71
N PRO A 107 3.26 20.34 -30.82
CA PRO A 107 2.78 21.48 -31.60
C PRO A 107 3.47 22.78 -31.17
N PRO A 108 3.72 23.75 -32.08
CA PRO A 108 4.52 24.96 -31.78
C PRO A 108 4.02 25.83 -30.62
N PHE A 109 2.74 25.73 -30.28
CA PHE A 109 2.12 26.47 -29.18
C PHE A 109 1.85 25.62 -27.96
N ALA A 110 2.24 24.34 -27.98
CA ALA A 110 2.05 23.45 -26.86
C ALA A 110 3.04 23.84 -25.73
N GLY A 111 2.55 24.18 -24.54
CA GLY A 111 3.26 24.29 -23.27
C GLY A 111 3.75 22.91 -22.90
N VAL A 112 4.78 22.53 -23.63
CA VAL A 112 5.46 21.26 -23.56
C VAL A 112 6.93 21.59 -23.40
N GLY A 113 7.52 20.99 -22.38
CA GLY A 113 8.90 21.26 -22.04
C GLY A 113 9.33 20.41 -20.86
N TYR A 114 10.34 20.91 -20.16
CA TYR A 114 10.71 20.34 -18.88
C TYR A 114 9.69 20.78 -17.83
N ALA A 115 9.25 19.84 -17.01
CA ALA A 115 8.31 20.09 -15.93
C ALA A 115 8.80 19.47 -14.64
N ASN A 116 8.37 20.00 -13.50
CA ASN A 116 8.57 19.30 -12.24
C ASN A 116 7.67 18.06 -12.22
N ALA A 117 8.13 16.97 -11.66
CA ALA A 117 7.38 15.72 -11.66
C ALA A 117 7.67 14.90 -10.42
N VAL A 118 6.75 13.97 -10.14
CA VAL A 118 6.88 13.00 -9.05
C VAL A 118 7.27 11.64 -9.62
N VAL A 119 8.15 10.95 -8.89
CA VAL A 119 8.39 9.51 -9.02
C VAL A 119 7.78 8.81 -7.82
N ILE A 120 6.87 7.86 -8.04
CA ILE A 120 6.29 7.08 -6.93
C ILE A 120 7.10 5.82 -6.73
N PHE A 121 7.78 5.69 -5.59
CA PHE A 121 8.59 4.51 -5.28
C PHE A 121 7.74 3.36 -4.78
N SER A 122 6.97 3.59 -3.71
CA SER A 122 6.18 2.56 -3.05
C SER A 122 4.94 3.12 -2.38
N VAL A 123 3.93 2.26 -2.24
CA VAL A 123 2.79 2.44 -1.35
C VAL A 123 2.75 1.23 -0.43
N LYS A 124 2.74 1.44 0.89
CA LYS A 124 2.81 0.37 1.88
C LYS A 124 1.69 0.48 2.90
N VAL A 125 1.16 -0.65 3.32
CA VAL A 125 0.24 -0.75 4.47
C VAL A 125 1.07 -1.20 5.67
N THR A 126 1.25 -0.35 6.68
CA THR A 126 2.23 -0.64 7.75
C THR A 126 1.57 -1.04 9.06
N GLN A 127 0.92 -0.10 9.74
CA GLN A 127 0.28 -0.31 11.03
C GLN A 127 -1.14 -0.80 10.81
N LEU A 128 -1.49 -1.97 11.34
CA LEU A 128 -2.88 -2.44 11.39
C LEU A 128 -3.45 -2.15 12.78
N ASN A 129 -4.78 -2.03 12.85
CA ASN A 129 -5.46 -2.03 14.14
C ASN A 129 -5.59 -3.46 14.71
N ASP A 130 -5.88 -3.58 16.00
CA ASP A 130 -6.00 -4.87 16.71
C ASP A 130 -7.16 -5.78 16.20
N SER A 131 -7.93 -5.34 15.21
CA SER A 131 -9.05 -6.10 14.63
C SER A 131 -8.70 -6.83 13.34
N LEU A 132 -7.47 -6.67 12.86
CA LEU A 132 -6.95 -7.28 11.64
C LEU A 132 -5.62 -7.96 11.93
N ASP A 133 -5.51 -9.21 11.50
CA ASP A 133 -4.28 -9.98 11.55
C ASP A 133 -3.75 -10.21 10.14
N TRP A 134 -2.42 -10.24 10.01
CA TRP A 134 -1.76 -10.69 8.78
C TRP A 134 -1.97 -12.20 8.56
N PRO A 135 -2.03 -12.69 7.32
CA PRO A 135 -1.98 -11.95 6.06
C PRO A 135 -3.33 -11.32 5.67
N LEU A 136 -3.28 -10.26 4.85
CA LEU A 136 -4.46 -9.57 4.32
C LEU A 136 -4.58 -9.77 2.83
N ASP A 137 -5.76 -10.15 2.35
CA ASP A 137 -6.08 -10.14 0.92
C ASP A 137 -6.71 -8.77 0.57
N VAL A 138 -5.90 -7.87 -0.01
CA VAL A 138 -6.22 -6.45 -0.23
C VAL A 138 -6.58 -6.19 -1.69
N TYR A 139 -7.62 -5.39 -1.91
CA TYR A 139 -8.03 -4.92 -3.24
C TYR A 139 -8.51 -3.46 -3.17
N GLY A 140 -8.72 -2.84 -4.33
CA GLY A 140 -9.15 -1.44 -4.44
C GLY A 140 -8.24 -0.65 -5.38
N ILE A 141 -8.19 0.66 -5.17
CA ILE A 141 -7.45 1.60 -6.02
C ILE A 141 -6.48 2.46 -5.22
N VAL A 142 -5.34 2.73 -5.83
CA VAL A 142 -4.47 3.86 -5.48
C VAL A 142 -4.19 4.63 -6.77
N ALA A 143 -4.36 5.95 -6.77
CA ALA A 143 -4.19 6.77 -7.95
C ALA A 143 -3.55 8.12 -7.61
N ALA A 144 -2.74 8.65 -8.53
CA ALA A 144 -2.32 10.04 -8.49
C ALA A 144 -3.17 10.88 -9.47
N ARG A 145 -3.46 12.13 -9.09
CA ARG A 145 -4.03 13.14 -9.96
C ARG A 145 -3.15 14.36 -9.98
N ASP A 146 -2.70 14.73 -11.16
CA ASP A 146 -2.11 16.03 -11.42
C ASP A 146 -3.10 16.94 -12.15
N SER A 147 -2.63 18.14 -12.52
CA SER A 147 -3.44 19.15 -13.21
C SER A 147 -3.52 18.96 -14.72
N ILE A 148 -2.83 17.98 -15.31
CA ILE A 148 -2.72 17.86 -16.77
C ILE A 148 -4.06 17.46 -17.40
N ASP A 149 -4.69 16.40 -16.89
CA ASP A 149 -6.03 15.99 -17.30
C ASP A 149 -6.99 15.81 -16.12
N ARG A 150 -6.50 15.97 -14.87
CA ARG A 150 -7.26 15.77 -13.62
C ARG A 150 -7.84 14.36 -13.45
N ASN A 151 -7.49 13.42 -14.32
CA ASN A 151 -7.98 12.04 -14.29
C ASN A 151 -7.05 11.15 -13.48
N ARG A 152 -7.52 9.95 -13.10
CA ARG A 152 -6.74 9.01 -12.28
C ARG A 152 -5.58 8.44 -13.09
N ASN A 153 -4.36 8.76 -12.69
CA ASN A 153 -3.18 8.01 -13.07
C ASN A 153 -3.05 6.83 -12.08
N LEU A 154 -3.62 5.69 -12.45
CA LEU A 154 -3.75 4.52 -11.58
C LEU A 154 -2.37 3.96 -11.23
N LEU A 155 -2.11 3.79 -9.94
CA LEU A 155 -0.87 3.25 -9.38
C LEU A 155 -1.06 1.81 -8.92
N PHE A 156 -2.23 1.51 -8.36
CA PHE A 156 -2.68 0.18 -7.96
C PHE A 156 -4.17 0.05 -8.32
N ASN A 157 -4.58 -1.06 -8.91
CA ASN A 157 -5.97 -1.28 -9.29
C ASN A 157 -6.27 -2.78 -9.31
N HIS A 158 -6.80 -3.29 -8.21
CA HIS A 158 -7.16 -4.69 -8.05
C HIS A 158 -8.63 -4.83 -7.69
N THR A 159 -9.32 -5.75 -8.35
CA THR A 159 -10.70 -6.12 -8.00
C THR A 159 -10.69 -7.14 -6.86
N ARG A 160 -11.86 -7.36 -6.25
CA ARG A 160 -12.04 -8.38 -5.19
C ARG A 160 -11.61 -9.80 -5.62
N ASP A 161 -11.79 -10.12 -6.90
CA ASP A 161 -11.46 -11.44 -7.45
C ASP A 161 -9.97 -11.61 -7.75
N ASN A 162 -9.25 -10.50 -7.88
CA ASN A 162 -7.80 -10.45 -8.10
C ASN A 162 -7.14 -9.63 -6.98
N CYS A 163 -7.38 -9.94 -5.71
CA CYS A 163 -6.74 -9.25 -4.60
C CYS A 163 -5.24 -9.57 -4.52
N GLN A 164 -4.44 -8.64 -4.00
CA GLN A 164 -3.05 -8.88 -3.62
C GLN A 164 -2.98 -9.34 -2.16
N ARG A 165 -2.26 -10.42 -1.90
CA ARG A 165 -1.97 -10.86 -0.52
C ARG A 165 -0.80 -10.06 0.04
N LEU A 166 -1.01 -9.42 1.19
CA LEU A 166 0.01 -8.70 1.96
C LEU A 166 0.33 -9.47 3.24
N THR A 167 1.59 -9.40 3.67
CA THR A 167 2.08 -10.05 4.89
C THR A 167 2.85 -9.06 5.76
N ALA A 168 3.11 -9.39 7.02
CA ALA A 168 3.92 -8.54 7.90
C ALA A 168 5.34 -8.30 7.37
N GLY A 169 5.90 -9.24 6.60
CA GLY A 169 7.23 -9.12 5.98
C GLY A 169 7.23 -8.40 4.64
N ASP A 170 6.11 -8.42 3.93
CA ASP A 170 5.91 -7.74 2.65
C ASP A 170 4.51 -7.12 2.58
N ALA A 171 4.45 -5.85 2.98
CA ALA A 171 3.22 -5.08 3.02
C ALA A 171 3.19 -3.97 1.96
N SER A 172 4.02 -4.09 0.92
CA SER A 172 4.07 -3.15 -0.20
C SER A 172 3.05 -3.53 -1.26
N LEU A 173 2.31 -2.55 -1.77
CA LEU A 173 1.43 -2.77 -2.92
C LEU A 173 2.26 -2.95 -4.20
N SER A 174 1.85 -3.92 -5.01
CA SER A 174 2.43 -4.18 -6.33
C SER A 174 1.93 -3.14 -7.32
N LEU A 175 2.71 -2.07 -7.49
CA LEU A 175 2.30 -0.92 -8.30
C LEU A 175 2.37 -1.24 -9.80
N THR A 176 1.30 -0.93 -10.52
CA THR A 176 1.18 -1.08 -11.98
C THR A 176 1.31 0.24 -12.73
N GLY A 177 1.42 1.34 -12.00
CA GLY A 177 1.58 2.67 -12.58
C GLY A 177 2.68 3.51 -11.91
N PRO A 178 2.82 4.76 -12.36
CA PRO A 178 1.88 5.46 -13.23
C PRO A 178 1.97 5.05 -14.72
N SER A 179 0.91 5.33 -15.50
CA SER A 179 0.87 5.07 -16.95
C SER A 179 1.51 6.18 -17.79
N ARG A 180 1.77 7.34 -17.18
CA ARG A 180 2.49 8.50 -17.71
C ARG A 180 3.17 9.25 -16.56
N ALA A 181 4.10 10.14 -16.83
CA ALA A 181 4.69 11.00 -15.80
C ALA A 181 3.61 11.80 -15.03
N VAL A 182 3.78 11.92 -13.71
CA VAL A 182 2.92 12.71 -12.81
C VAL A 182 3.53 14.10 -12.66
N VAL A 183 2.89 15.12 -13.21
CA VAL A 183 3.47 16.47 -13.35
C VAL A 183 3.05 17.38 -12.20
N ILE A 184 3.99 18.15 -11.66
CA ILE A 184 3.75 19.10 -10.57
C ILE A 184 3.64 20.52 -11.15
N VAL A 185 2.46 20.87 -11.67
CA VAL A 185 2.09 22.28 -11.92
C VAL A 185 1.27 22.81 -10.75
N ASP A 186 0.26 22.03 -10.34
CA ASP A 186 -0.49 22.19 -9.09
C ASP A 186 -0.15 21.05 -8.12
N PRO A 187 -0.57 21.14 -6.83
CA PRO A 187 -0.54 20.02 -5.89
C PRO A 187 -1.07 18.72 -6.50
N VAL A 188 -0.27 17.65 -6.40
CA VAL A 188 -0.66 16.30 -6.80
C VAL A 188 -1.55 15.73 -5.69
N ASN A 189 -2.68 15.14 -6.06
CA ASN A 189 -3.55 14.46 -5.10
C ASN A 189 -3.38 12.95 -5.23
N TYR A 190 -3.24 12.24 -4.11
CA TYR A 190 -3.24 10.78 -4.09
C TYR A 190 -4.56 10.28 -3.50
N GLU A 191 -5.28 9.49 -4.27
CA GLU A 191 -6.48 8.77 -3.82
C GLU A 191 -6.09 7.37 -3.39
N VAL A 192 -6.51 6.96 -2.19
CA VAL A 192 -6.34 5.62 -1.66
C VAL A 192 -7.70 5.11 -1.23
N GLU A 193 -8.23 4.10 -1.91
CA GLU A 193 -9.42 3.37 -1.48
C GLU A 193 -9.06 1.88 -1.49
N LEU A 194 -8.73 1.34 -0.32
CA LEU A 194 -8.32 -0.05 -0.13
C LEU A 194 -9.33 -0.78 0.74
N LYS A 195 -9.56 -2.05 0.42
CA LYS A 195 -10.46 -2.96 1.15
C LYS A 195 -9.76 -4.27 1.42
N VAL A 196 -10.04 -4.86 2.58
CA VAL A 196 -9.67 -6.24 2.91
C VAL A 196 -10.84 -7.13 2.52
N LYS A 197 -10.54 -8.19 1.79
CA LYS A 197 -11.51 -9.21 1.37
C LYS A 197 -11.92 -10.08 2.56
N GLY A 198 -13.23 -10.18 2.81
CA GLY A 198 -13.84 -11.16 3.71
C GLY A 198 -14.26 -12.44 2.96
N ASP A 199 -14.90 -13.39 3.66
CA ASP A 199 -15.37 -14.62 3.00
C ASP A 199 -16.49 -14.27 2.00
N THR A 200 -17.32 -13.30 2.37
CA THR A 200 -18.39 -12.74 1.52
C THR A 200 -18.19 -11.24 1.27
N PRO A 201 -18.75 -10.67 0.17
CA PRO A 201 -18.64 -9.23 -0.09
C PRO A 201 -19.18 -8.33 1.03
N SER A 202 -20.16 -8.82 1.81
CA SER A 202 -20.70 -8.11 2.97
C SER A 202 -19.76 -8.06 4.18
N GLU A 203 -18.74 -8.92 4.20
CA GLU A 203 -17.72 -8.97 5.25
C GLU A 203 -16.45 -8.20 4.87
N ASP A 204 -16.37 -7.67 3.64
CA ASP A 204 -15.25 -6.85 3.22
C ASP A 204 -15.17 -5.59 4.09
N LYS A 205 -13.95 -5.27 4.54
CA LYS A 205 -13.70 -4.13 5.43
C LYS A 205 -12.95 -3.03 4.68
N LEU A 206 -13.36 -1.78 4.88
CA LEU A 206 -12.65 -0.62 4.35
C LEU A 206 -11.33 -0.44 5.10
N LEU A 207 -10.22 -0.73 4.43
CA LEU A 207 -8.88 -0.70 5.00
C LEU A 207 -8.35 0.73 5.14
N SER A 208 -8.54 1.52 4.09
CA SER A 208 -8.17 2.93 4.01
C SER A 208 -9.04 3.66 2.99
N LEU A 209 -9.51 4.85 3.35
CA LEU A 209 -10.16 5.78 2.43
C LEU A 209 -9.58 7.17 2.63
N LEU A 210 -8.62 7.53 1.78
CA LEU A 210 -7.83 8.75 1.93
C LEU A 210 -7.79 9.54 0.62
N VAL A 211 -7.91 10.86 0.75
CA VAL A 211 -7.44 11.80 -0.27
C VAL A 211 -6.32 12.61 0.32
N ILE A 212 -5.13 12.40 -0.22
CA ILE A 212 -3.90 13.05 0.21
C ILE A 212 -3.65 14.20 -0.76
N GLU A 213 -3.91 15.42 -0.30
CA GLU A 213 -3.51 16.61 -1.05
C GLU A 213 -2.05 16.92 -0.72
N ASP A 214 -1.16 16.77 -1.70
CA ASP A 214 0.24 17.15 -1.53
C ASP A 214 0.39 18.68 -1.62
N LYS A 215 -0.07 19.36 -0.56
CA LYS A 215 -0.06 20.82 -0.41
C LYS A 215 1.35 21.40 -0.27
N TYR A 216 2.38 20.56 -0.25
CA TYR A 216 3.72 20.96 0.16
C TYR A 216 4.54 21.62 -0.95
N TYR A 217 3.96 21.82 -2.13
CA TYR A 217 4.50 22.67 -3.19
C TYR A 217 3.86 24.07 -3.18
N LEU A 218 4.22 24.88 -2.18
CA LEU A 218 4.03 26.33 -2.30
C LEU A 218 5.06 26.92 -3.28
N PRO A 219 4.70 27.95 -4.07
CA PRO A 219 5.65 28.62 -4.95
C PRO A 219 6.90 29.09 -4.19
N GLY A 220 8.06 28.52 -4.52
CA GLY A 220 9.36 28.85 -3.90
C GLY A 220 9.97 27.76 -3.01
N ASP A 221 9.19 26.72 -2.64
CA ASP A 221 9.75 25.58 -1.91
C ASP A 221 10.57 24.69 -2.86
N ARG A 222 11.85 24.50 -2.55
CA ARG A 222 12.85 23.78 -3.37
C ARG A 222 13.08 22.35 -2.87
N ARG A 223 12.06 21.70 -2.31
CA ARG A 223 12.17 20.35 -1.74
C ARG A 223 12.21 19.26 -2.81
N GLN A 224 13.24 19.33 -3.66
CA GLN A 224 13.71 18.16 -4.40
C GLN A 224 14.12 17.07 -3.40
N GLY A 225 14.00 15.81 -3.80
CA GLY A 225 14.39 14.67 -2.99
C GLY A 225 13.22 13.77 -2.62
N VAL A 226 13.50 12.82 -1.74
CA VAL A 226 12.57 11.78 -1.32
C VAL A 226 11.73 12.24 -0.14
N HIS A 227 10.42 12.05 -0.25
CA HIS A 227 9.44 12.31 0.79
C HIS A 227 8.66 11.03 1.08
N CYS A 228 8.37 10.85 2.37
CA CYS A 228 7.58 9.75 2.85
C CYS A 228 6.36 10.33 3.56
N HIS A 229 5.19 10.15 2.96
CA HIS A 229 3.94 10.63 3.53
C HIS A 229 3.20 9.48 4.21
N THR A 230 2.82 9.68 5.46
CA THR A 230 2.17 8.67 6.29
C THR A 230 0.79 9.16 6.68
N TYR A 231 -0.23 8.35 6.40
CA TYR A 231 -1.63 8.68 6.71
C TYR A 231 -2.30 7.49 7.38
N SER A 232 -2.81 7.73 8.58
CA SER A 232 -3.55 6.73 9.33
C SER A 232 -5.04 6.82 9.02
N SER A 233 -5.60 5.68 8.63
CA SER A 233 -7.03 5.41 8.55
C SER A 233 -7.50 4.59 9.77
N LYS A 234 -8.79 4.35 9.87
CA LYS A 234 -9.40 3.51 10.92
C LYS A 234 -8.72 2.16 11.15
N LEU A 235 -8.48 1.40 10.07
CA LEU A 235 -7.99 0.02 10.15
C LEU A 235 -6.51 -0.13 9.81
N SER A 236 -5.91 0.87 9.16
CA SER A 236 -4.49 0.81 8.80
C SER A 236 -3.83 2.16 8.62
N THR A 237 -2.49 2.17 8.57
CA THR A 237 -1.69 3.29 8.11
C THR A 237 -1.11 3.00 6.75
N VAL A 238 -1.28 3.94 5.83
CA VAL A 238 -0.69 3.90 4.49
C VAL A 238 0.49 4.86 4.41
N GLU A 239 1.60 4.34 3.92
CA GLU A 239 2.81 5.08 3.64
C GLU A 239 2.99 5.21 2.12
N VAL A 240 3.14 6.44 1.63
CA VAL A 240 3.40 6.74 0.22
C VAL A 240 4.77 7.38 0.11
N THR A 241 5.72 6.70 -0.53
CA THR A 241 7.09 7.20 -0.75
C THR A 241 7.22 7.75 -2.16
N VAL A 242 7.57 9.02 -2.27
CA VAL A 242 7.66 9.76 -3.54
C VAL A 242 8.97 10.51 -3.64
N GLY A 243 9.50 10.65 -4.84
CA GLY A 243 10.65 11.49 -5.16
C GLY A 243 10.21 12.68 -5.99
N HIS A 244 10.54 13.88 -5.53
CA HIS A 244 10.22 15.09 -6.26
C HIS A 244 11.42 15.57 -7.06
N LEU A 245 11.20 15.77 -8.35
CA LEU A 245 12.23 16.14 -9.30
C LEU A 245 11.85 17.44 -10.02
N ALA A 246 12.86 18.26 -10.29
CA ALA A 246 12.69 19.49 -11.04
C ALA A 246 13.17 19.34 -12.49
N LYS A 247 12.54 20.05 -13.42
CA LYS A 247 12.94 20.06 -14.85
C LYS A 247 13.18 18.66 -15.43
N THR A 248 12.14 17.84 -15.41
CA THR A 248 12.19 16.44 -15.85
C THR A 248 11.70 16.22 -17.28
N VAL A 249 12.03 15.05 -17.80
CA VAL A 249 11.44 14.40 -18.97
C VAL A 249 10.82 13.06 -18.55
N GLU A 250 9.84 12.58 -19.31
CA GLU A 250 9.33 11.22 -19.17
C GLU A 250 10.29 10.22 -19.82
N ALA A 251 10.57 9.12 -19.11
CA ALA A 251 11.29 7.97 -19.61
C ALA A 251 10.36 6.75 -19.57
N THR A 252 10.07 6.19 -20.74
CA THR A 252 9.35 4.91 -20.87
C THR A 252 10.34 3.81 -21.18
N ILE A 253 10.36 2.78 -20.34
CA ILE A 253 11.40 1.76 -20.31
C ILE A 253 10.87 0.46 -20.92
N ALA A 254 11.62 -0.11 -21.85
CA ALA A 254 11.37 -1.43 -22.40
C ALA A 254 12.64 -2.27 -22.34
N VAL A 255 12.48 -3.57 -22.06
CA VAL A 255 13.60 -4.53 -22.09
C VAL A 255 13.22 -5.72 -22.94
N GLN A 256 14.15 -6.15 -23.79
CA GLN A 256 13.97 -7.29 -24.69
C GLN A 256 15.18 -8.22 -24.61
N VAL A 257 14.94 -9.51 -24.41
CA VAL A 257 15.94 -10.57 -24.59
C VAL A 257 16.22 -10.71 -26.08
N VAL A 258 17.47 -10.45 -26.48
CA VAL A 258 17.89 -10.45 -27.90
C VAL A 258 18.78 -11.63 -28.26
N GLU A 259 19.42 -12.24 -27.26
CA GLU A 259 20.26 -13.43 -27.41
C GLU A 259 20.16 -14.28 -26.15
N GLY A 260 20.11 -15.60 -26.28
CA GLY A 260 19.92 -16.52 -25.16
C GLY A 260 18.48 -16.55 -24.65
N SER A 261 18.29 -16.96 -23.40
CA SER A 261 16.97 -17.09 -22.77
C SER A 261 17.06 -16.90 -21.26
N TRP A 262 16.02 -16.34 -20.65
CA TRP A 262 15.93 -16.30 -19.19
C TRP A 262 15.70 -17.72 -18.63
N PRO A 263 16.60 -18.25 -17.79
CA PRO A 263 16.51 -19.62 -17.29
C PRO A 263 15.40 -19.79 -16.25
N THR A 264 14.87 -21.00 -16.17
CA THR A 264 13.90 -21.38 -15.14
C THR A 264 14.51 -21.36 -13.74
N GLY A 265 13.75 -20.90 -12.75
CA GLY A 265 14.18 -20.85 -11.35
C GLY A 265 15.15 -19.73 -11.00
N HIS A 266 15.37 -18.78 -11.92
CA HIS A 266 16.11 -17.55 -11.63
C HIS A 266 15.13 -16.39 -11.43
N HIS A 267 15.20 -15.78 -10.26
CA HIS A 267 14.52 -14.55 -9.93
C HIS A 267 15.21 -13.37 -10.62
N GLY A 268 14.40 -12.50 -11.20
CA GLY A 268 14.80 -11.23 -11.76
C GLY A 268 14.03 -10.08 -11.12
N ARG A 269 14.76 -9.08 -10.62
CA ARG A 269 14.21 -7.81 -10.16
C ARG A 269 14.81 -6.67 -10.97
N PHE A 270 13.95 -5.96 -11.68
CA PHE A 270 14.30 -4.82 -12.53
C PHE A 270 13.92 -3.52 -11.84
N ALA A 271 14.84 -2.57 -11.81
CA ALA A 271 14.62 -1.29 -11.16
C ALA A 271 15.23 -0.12 -11.92
N ALA A 272 14.58 1.04 -11.81
CA ALA A 272 15.08 2.32 -12.25
C ALA A 272 15.59 3.13 -11.05
N ARG A 273 16.72 3.82 -11.22
CA ARG A 273 17.30 4.68 -10.20
C ARG A 273 17.68 6.03 -10.81
N MET A 274 17.32 7.09 -10.10
CA MET A 274 17.66 8.47 -10.43
C MET A 274 18.74 8.94 -9.44
N ALA A 275 19.83 9.51 -9.96
CA ALA A 275 21.01 9.84 -9.14
C ALA A 275 20.72 10.82 -7.98
N SER A 276 19.69 11.66 -8.11
CA SER A 276 19.31 12.70 -7.13
C SER A 276 18.37 12.22 -6.02
N LEU A 277 17.87 10.98 -6.06
CA LEU A 277 16.84 10.47 -5.14
C LEU A 277 17.40 9.42 -4.18
N ASP A 278 18.46 9.77 -3.44
CA ASP A 278 19.01 9.00 -2.31
C ASP A 278 19.26 7.51 -2.59
N ASP A 279 19.66 7.18 -3.82
CA ASP A 279 19.84 5.80 -4.32
C ASP A 279 18.58 4.89 -4.22
N LEU A 280 17.39 5.46 -4.01
CA LEU A 280 16.14 4.70 -4.03
C LEU A 280 15.87 4.12 -5.42
N GLU A 281 15.40 2.87 -5.42
CA GLU A 281 15.07 2.12 -6.61
C GLU A 281 13.56 2.08 -6.83
N MET A 282 13.12 2.58 -7.98
CA MET A 282 11.77 2.38 -8.47
C MET A 282 11.70 1.01 -9.15
N VAL A 283 11.11 0.03 -8.47
CA VAL A 283 10.93 -1.33 -9.02
C VAL A 283 9.98 -1.28 -10.22
N LEU A 284 10.44 -1.82 -11.36
CA LEU A 284 9.68 -1.95 -12.61
C LEU A 284 8.99 -3.31 -12.69
N LEU A 285 9.69 -4.34 -12.19
CA LEU A 285 9.25 -5.71 -12.10
C LEU A 285 10.02 -6.42 -11.01
N ASP A 286 9.31 -7.17 -10.18
CA ASP A 286 9.88 -8.13 -9.25
C ASP A 286 9.19 -9.46 -9.52
N SER A 287 9.92 -10.44 -10.05
CA SER A 287 9.34 -11.75 -10.38
C SER A 287 9.02 -12.59 -9.13
N GLN A 288 9.53 -12.20 -7.96
CA GLN A 288 9.40 -12.94 -6.70
C GLN A 288 9.73 -14.44 -6.88
N ASP A 289 8.86 -15.34 -6.41
CA ASP A 289 9.00 -16.80 -6.62
C ASP A 289 8.58 -17.26 -8.03
N GLY A 290 8.13 -16.32 -8.87
CA GLY A 290 7.66 -16.56 -10.21
C GLY A 290 8.76 -16.53 -11.28
N MET A 291 8.36 -16.90 -12.49
CA MET A 291 9.20 -16.74 -13.68
C MET A 291 9.15 -15.30 -14.17
N VAL A 292 10.29 -14.78 -14.64
CA VAL A 292 10.31 -13.51 -15.38
C VAL A 292 9.41 -13.64 -16.61
N PRO A 293 8.40 -12.77 -16.79
CA PRO A 293 7.44 -12.87 -17.88
C PRO A 293 8.07 -12.38 -19.18
N VAL A 294 8.56 -13.32 -19.99
CA VAL A 294 9.15 -13.05 -21.31
C VAL A 294 8.17 -13.47 -22.41
N THR A 295 7.79 -12.54 -23.28
CA THR A 295 6.92 -12.81 -24.43
C THR A 295 7.63 -13.63 -25.51
N LYS A 296 6.88 -14.10 -26.52
CA LYS A 296 7.45 -14.83 -27.66
C LYS A 296 8.48 -14.03 -28.45
N ASP A 297 8.34 -12.70 -28.45
CA ASP A 297 9.25 -11.78 -29.13
C ASP A 297 10.42 -11.35 -28.23
N GLY A 298 10.56 -11.96 -27.04
CA GLY A 298 11.63 -11.69 -26.09
C GLY A 298 11.39 -10.47 -25.20
N ALA A 299 10.25 -9.78 -25.30
CA ALA A 299 9.98 -8.61 -24.46
C ALA A 299 9.69 -9.04 -23.01
N ILE A 300 10.27 -8.34 -22.05
CA ILE A 300 9.99 -8.54 -20.62
C ILE A 300 8.78 -7.68 -20.24
N GLU A 301 7.75 -8.31 -19.68
CA GLU A 301 6.53 -7.61 -19.27
C GLU A 301 6.72 -6.99 -17.89
N PHE A 302 6.88 -5.66 -17.85
CA PHE A 302 6.97 -4.92 -16.60
C PHE A 302 5.60 -4.62 -16.00
N SER A 303 5.53 -4.62 -14.67
CA SER A 303 4.35 -4.18 -13.93
C SER A 303 4.10 -2.70 -14.18
N ARG A 304 5.17 -1.90 -14.29
CA ARG A 304 5.15 -0.49 -14.69
C ARG A 304 6.45 -0.11 -15.39
N CYS A 305 6.39 0.87 -16.30
CA CYS A 305 7.53 1.19 -17.15
C CYS A 305 7.80 2.70 -17.32
N VAL A 306 7.04 3.56 -16.65
CA VAL A 306 7.19 5.01 -16.80
C VAL A 306 7.82 5.63 -15.56
N VAL A 307 8.86 6.43 -15.75
CA VAL A 307 9.54 7.19 -14.69
C VAL A 307 9.88 8.59 -15.18
N SER A 308 9.89 9.56 -14.27
CA SER A 308 10.36 10.92 -14.55
C SER A 308 11.85 11.03 -14.21
N VAL A 309 12.64 11.69 -15.08
CA VAL A 309 14.08 11.85 -14.90
C VAL A 309 14.47 13.30 -15.13
N GLU A 310 15.32 13.87 -14.28
CA GLU A 310 15.84 15.23 -14.43
C GLU A 310 16.61 15.38 -15.75
N ALA A 311 16.38 16.49 -16.47
CA ALA A 311 16.96 16.70 -17.78
C ALA A 311 18.50 16.77 -17.78
N ASP A 312 19.11 17.16 -16.65
CA ASP A 312 20.55 17.21 -16.40
C ASP A 312 21.05 16.08 -15.49
N GLY A 313 20.18 15.12 -15.15
CA GLY A 313 20.51 13.96 -14.33
C GLY A 313 20.98 12.74 -15.13
N GLU A 314 20.82 11.57 -14.53
CA GLU A 314 21.13 10.27 -15.11
C GLU A 314 20.08 9.24 -14.68
N LEU A 315 19.69 8.37 -15.62
CA LEU A 315 18.86 7.19 -15.35
C LEU A 315 19.74 5.95 -15.33
N THR A 316 19.81 5.25 -14.21
CA THR A 316 20.39 3.91 -14.13
C THR A 316 19.28 2.87 -14.16
N LEU A 317 19.37 1.89 -15.07
CA LEU A 317 18.50 0.71 -15.06
C LEU A 317 19.31 -0.49 -14.59
N GLY A 318 18.79 -1.19 -13.59
CA GLY A 318 19.42 -2.34 -12.97
C GLY A 318 18.58 -3.61 -13.12
N VAL A 319 19.27 -4.74 -13.16
CA VAL A 319 18.69 -6.07 -13.00
C VAL A 319 19.48 -6.83 -11.94
N ASP A 320 18.77 -7.23 -10.89
CA ASP A 320 19.26 -8.12 -9.86
C ASP A 320 18.80 -9.53 -10.20
N VAL A 321 19.74 -10.46 -10.34
CA VAL A 321 19.49 -11.86 -10.67
C VAL A 321 19.88 -12.74 -9.50
N SER A 322 18.97 -13.57 -9.01
CA SER A 322 19.25 -14.53 -7.93
C SER A 322 18.67 -15.91 -8.23
N GLN A 323 19.23 -16.95 -7.61
CA GLN A 323 18.77 -18.34 -7.74
C GLN A 323 18.71 -18.97 -6.35
N GLY A 324 17.52 -19.35 -5.89
CA GLY A 324 17.34 -19.87 -4.54
C GLY A 324 17.85 -18.88 -3.49
N ASP A 325 18.68 -19.36 -2.55
CA ASP A 325 19.27 -18.55 -1.48
C ASP A 325 20.59 -17.85 -1.88
N ASP A 326 20.99 -17.95 -3.15
CA ASP A 326 22.24 -17.34 -3.61
C ASP A 326 22.17 -15.82 -3.61
N LYS A 327 23.33 -15.20 -3.32
CA LYS A 327 23.45 -13.75 -3.34
C LYS A 327 23.17 -13.21 -4.74
N ALA A 328 22.24 -12.26 -4.83
CA ALA A 328 21.89 -11.61 -6.09
C ALA A 328 23.12 -10.97 -6.78
N VAL A 329 23.27 -11.24 -8.08
CA VAL A 329 24.24 -10.59 -8.96
C VAL A 329 23.58 -9.39 -9.63
N LYS A 330 24.21 -8.22 -9.53
CA LYS A 330 23.68 -6.97 -10.05
C LYS A 330 24.31 -6.60 -11.37
N TYR A 331 23.49 -6.27 -12.36
CA TYR A 331 23.91 -5.71 -13.63
C TYR A 331 23.20 -4.38 -13.87
N GLN A 332 23.85 -3.44 -14.55
CA GLN A 332 23.28 -2.11 -14.76
C GLN A 332 23.74 -1.49 -16.07
N VAL A 333 22.88 -0.63 -16.62
CA VAL A 333 23.16 0.27 -17.74
C VAL A 333 22.77 1.69 -17.35
N ARG A 334 23.41 2.69 -17.96
CA ARG A 334 23.20 4.11 -17.62
C ARG A 334 22.81 4.89 -18.87
N PHE A 335 21.85 5.79 -18.71
CA PHE A 335 21.37 6.62 -19.79
C PHE A 335 21.37 8.10 -19.40
N VAL A 336 21.85 8.92 -20.33
CA VAL A 336 21.73 10.38 -20.26
C VAL A 336 20.36 10.79 -20.84
N PRO A 337 19.53 11.53 -20.09
CA PRO A 337 18.22 11.96 -20.53
C PRO A 337 18.25 12.81 -21.80
N ARG A 338 17.20 12.69 -22.62
CA ARG A 338 17.02 13.46 -23.85
C ARG A 338 15.66 14.15 -23.85
N LYS A 339 15.51 15.16 -24.70
CA LYS A 339 14.21 15.81 -24.92
C LYS A 339 13.20 14.90 -25.62
N ALA A 340 13.68 14.10 -26.57
CA ALA A 340 12.87 13.22 -27.40
C ALA A 340 13.72 12.07 -27.96
N GLY A 341 13.07 11.09 -28.56
CA GLY A 341 13.69 9.94 -29.22
C GLY A 341 14.03 8.78 -28.25
N ARG A 342 14.75 7.78 -28.77
CA ARG A 342 15.10 6.57 -28.03
C ARG A 342 16.60 6.48 -27.76
N SER A 343 16.95 5.90 -26.62
CA SER A 343 18.32 5.50 -26.29
C SER A 343 18.33 4.01 -25.98
N GLU A 344 19.38 3.31 -26.38
CA GLU A 344 19.48 1.87 -26.24
C GLU A 344 20.85 1.47 -25.70
N ASP A 345 20.87 0.42 -24.89
CA ASP A 345 22.10 -0.23 -24.44
C ASP A 345 21.86 -1.74 -24.28
N ILE A 346 22.93 -2.52 -24.29
CA ILE A 346 22.88 -3.98 -24.17
C ILE A 346 23.54 -4.39 -22.85
N CYS A 347 22.82 -5.18 -22.06
CA CYS A 347 23.32 -5.77 -20.84
C CYS A 347 23.46 -7.29 -21.02
N ASP A 348 24.66 -7.82 -20.80
CA ASP A 348 24.93 -9.26 -20.78
C ASP A 348 24.93 -9.76 -19.33
N VAL A 349 23.98 -10.64 -19.01
CA VAL A 349 23.82 -11.23 -17.67
C VAL A 349 24.37 -12.66 -17.59
N GLY A 350 25.20 -13.06 -18.55
CA GLY A 350 25.89 -14.34 -18.62
C GLY A 350 25.11 -15.42 -19.37
N PHE A 351 23.81 -15.56 -19.13
CA PHE A 351 22.96 -16.54 -19.82
C PHE A 351 22.12 -15.94 -20.96
N CYS A 352 21.91 -14.63 -20.96
CA CYS A 352 21.23 -13.92 -22.04
C CYS A 352 21.75 -12.49 -22.17
N LYS A 353 21.54 -11.90 -23.35
CA LYS A 353 21.73 -10.48 -23.59
C LYS A 353 20.38 -9.81 -23.70
N MET A 354 20.25 -8.69 -23.00
CA MET A 354 19.04 -7.89 -22.95
C MET A 354 19.32 -6.52 -23.53
N ARG A 355 18.50 -6.08 -24.48
CA ARG A 355 18.46 -4.69 -24.94
C ARG A 355 17.54 -3.90 -24.01
N PHE A 356 18.10 -2.88 -23.38
CA PHE A 356 17.37 -1.86 -22.65
C PHE A 356 17.11 -0.70 -23.59
N THR A 357 15.85 -0.31 -23.76
CA THR A 357 15.44 0.84 -24.58
C THR A 357 14.70 1.83 -23.69
N VAL A 358 15.11 3.10 -23.74
CA VAL A 358 14.43 4.20 -23.06
C VAL A 358 13.89 5.17 -24.12
N ALA A 359 12.57 5.33 -24.15
CA ALA A 359 11.89 6.35 -24.94
C ALA A 359 11.72 7.62 -24.09
N TRP A 360 12.31 8.71 -24.56
CA TRP A 360 12.30 10.01 -23.90
C TRP A 360 11.20 10.88 -24.48
N SER A 361 10.43 11.54 -23.62
CA SER A 361 9.38 12.48 -24.03
C SER A 361 9.38 13.73 -23.15
N LEU A 362 9.19 14.89 -23.77
CA LEU A 362 8.86 16.11 -23.03
C LEU A 362 7.49 15.98 -22.34
N LEU A 363 7.26 16.84 -21.35
CA LEU A 363 6.05 16.85 -20.53
C LEU A 363 5.18 18.05 -20.86
N VAL A 364 3.87 17.84 -20.80
CA VAL A 364 2.87 18.90 -20.83
C VAL A 364 2.93 19.68 -19.51
N ASN A 365 2.98 21.01 -19.52
CA ASN A 365 3.28 21.83 -18.32
C ASN A 365 2.47 23.14 -18.18
N TRP A 366 1.25 23.18 -18.70
CA TRP A 366 0.39 24.38 -18.71
C TRP A 366 -0.21 24.76 -17.38
#